data_AF-A0A8C5TGE8-F1
#
_entry.id   AF-A0A8C5TGE8-F1
#
_cell.length_a   1.000
_cell.length_b   1.000
_cell.length_c   1.000
_cell.angle_alpha   90.00
_cell.angle_beta   90.00
_cell.angle_gamma   90.00
#
_symmetry.space_group_name_H-M   'P 1'
#
loop_
_entity.id
_entity.type
_entity.pdbx_description
1 polymer ?
#
loop_
_entity_poly.entity_id
_entity_poly.type
_entity_poly.pdbx_seq_one_letter_code
_entity_poly.pdbx_strand_id
1 'polypeptide(L)'
;MKDLRRYLALKYIQYLVLSSSNAVSTLLGLLGSAYAIILLQSAKVSSKSTAVLISSLAQADILVFLSFVLDVVLGGFGAVVSPVGSALARMLLTANAHLSCVLLSCVAVEAYLITFLPTQSRPLRTVSKARLLARVLWTLVAAECALFLLDEHLSAGGPSAPSHSVLGLLLRLSSSAAALLRSLSYILGILLRIVNVYIYYKIFFSLSPRSRLKSK
;
A
#
# COMPACT_ATOMS: atom_id res chain seq x y z
N MET A 1 -5.88 13.50 17.41
CA MET A 1 -6.76 12.81 16.42
C MET A 1 -7.11 13.68 15.20
N LYS A 2 -7.10 15.02 15.28
CA LYS A 2 -7.32 15.89 14.12
C LYS A 2 -6.18 15.77 13.09
N ASP A 3 -4.95 15.62 13.56
CA ASP A 3 -3.76 15.57 12.70
C ASP A 3 -3.65 14.24 11.92
N LEU A 4 -4.05 13.13 12.54
CA LEU A 4 -4.15 11.83 11.87
C LEU A 4 -5.16 11.83 10.71
N ARG A 5 -6.27 12.56 10.88
CA ARG A 5 -7.29 12.71 9.83
C ARG A 5 -6.76 13.52 8.66
N ARG A 6 -5.94 14.56 8.92
CA ARG A 6 -5.27 15.37 7.88
C ARG A 6 -4.23 14.55 7.13
N TYR A 7 -3.43 13.74 7.85
CA TYR A 7 -2.52 12.78 7.23
C TYR A 7 -3.24 11.80 6.30
N LEU A 8 -4.33 11.19 6.78
CA LEU A 8 -5.13 10.28 5.95
C LEU A 8 -5.70 10.97 4.71
N ALA A 9 -6.23 12.19 4.84
CA ALA A 9 -6.75 12.94 3.71
C ALA A 9 -5.66 13.23 2.67
N LEU A 10 -4.46 13.63 3.11
CA LEU A 10 -3.31 13.85 2.23
C LEU A 10 -2.89 12.56 1.52
N LYS A 11 -2.84 11.43 2.24
CA LYS A 11 -2.56 10.11 1.66
C LYS A 11 -3.59 9.69 0.63
N TYR A 12 -4.86 9.94 0.92
CA TYR A 12 -5.96 9.65 0.03
C TYR A 12 -5.85 10.46 -1.27
N ILE A 13 -5.57 11.76 -1.14
CA ILE A 13 -5.34 12.66 -2.28
C ILE A 13 -4.11 12.21 -3.08
N GLN A 14 -3.02 11.83 -2.40
CA GLN A 14 -1.79 11.36 -3.03
C GLN A 14 -1.96 10.07 -3.86
N TYR A 15 -2.79 9.12 -3.42
CA TYR A 15 -2.94 7.81 -4.09
C TYR A 15 -4.18 7.68 -4.98
N LEU A 16 -5.27 8.38 -4.65
CA LEU A 16 -6.51 8.36 -5.45
C LEU A 16 -6.61 9.49 -6.46
N VAL A 17 -6.08 10.69 -6.15
CA VAL A 17 -6.30 11.88 -6.97
C VAL A 17 -5.05 12.26 -7.77
N LEU A 18 -3.87 12.20 -7.15
CA LEU A 18 -2.60 12.47 -7.82
C LEU A 18 -2.00 11.17 -8.35
N SER A 19 -1.45 11.22 -9.57
CA SER A 19 -0.59 10.15 -10.04
C SER A 19 0.69 10.14 -9.19
N SER A 20 1.13 8.97 -8.75
CA SER A 20 2.30 8.78 -7.87
C SER A 20 3.64 9.26 -8.48
N SER A 21 3.61 9.76 -9.71
CA SER A 21 4.77 10.24 -10.48
C SER A 21 5.27 11.64 -10.07
N ASN A 22 4.54 12.38 -9.22
CA ASN A 22 4.95 13.74 -8.81
C ASN A 22 5.89 13.70 -7.60
N ALA A 23 7.16 14.07 -7.79
CA ALA A 23 8.20 14.09 -6.74
C ALA A 23 7.83 14.93 -5.49
N VAL A 24 7.07 16.01 -5.68
CA VAL A 24 6.56 16.83 -4.56
C VAL A 24 5.52 16.06 -3.73
N SER A 25 4.71 15.23 -4.39
CA SER A 25 3.70 14.41 -3.72
C SER A 25 4.34 13.29 -2.92
N THR A 26 5.39 12.64 -3.45
CA THR A 26 6.16 11.62 -2.72
C THR A 26 6.86 12.21 -1.50
N LEU A 27 7.51 13.38 -1.63
CA LEU A 27 8.17 14.06 -0.51
C LEU A 27 7.18 14.45 0.60
N LEU A 28 6.03 15.02 0.23
CA LEU A 28 4.98 15.40 1.18
C LEU A 28 4.37 14.16 1.87
N GLY A 29 4.19 13.08 1.13
CA GLY A 29 3.77 11.78 1.66
C GLY A 29 4.77 11.22 2.67
N LEU A 30 6.07 11.35 2.41
CA LEU A 30 7.15 10.86 3.26
C LEU A 30 7.24 11.64 4.59
N LEU A 31 7.18 12.98 4.52
CA LEU A 31 7.13 13.86 5.69
C LEU A 31 5.88 13.61 6.53
N GLY A 32 4.72 13.46 5.90
CA GLY A 32 3.48 13.11 6.59
C GLY A 32 3.57 11.76 7.31
N SER A 33 4.30 10.81 6.75
CA SER A 33 4.43 9.45 7.29
C SER A 33 5.42 9.39 8.44
N ALA A 34 6.54 10.11 8.35
CA ALA A 34 7.45 10.32 9.46
C ALA A 34 6.73 10.97 10.66
N TYR A 35 5.93 12.02 10.38
CA TYR A 35 5.11 12.67 11.40
C TYR A 35 4.09 11.70 12.01
N ALA A 36 3.43 10.86 11.20
CA ALA A 36 2.48 9.87 11.68
C ALA A 36 3.14 8.79 12.57
N ILE A 37 4.34 8.32 12.22
CA ILE A 37 5.10 7.35 13.03
C ILE A 37 5.44 7.94 14.40
N ILE A 38 5.96 9.18 14.43
CA ILE A 38 6.29 9.89 15.67
C ILE A 38 5.03 10.08 16.53
N LEU A 39 3.90 10.42 15.92
CA LEU A 39 2.63 10.62 16.63
C LEU A 39 2.03 9.31 17.16
N LEU A 40 2.24 8.20 16.46
CA LEU A 40 1.75 6.86 16.80
C LEU A 40 2.65 6.13 17.82
N GLN A 41 3.93 6.51 17.95
CA GLN A 41 4.84 6.01 19.00
C GLN A 41 4.42 6.46 20.41
N SER A 42 3.53 7.44 20.54
CA SER A 42 2.96 7.83 21.83
C SER A 42 2.10 6.71 22.42
N ALA A 43 2.47 6.21 23.60
CA ALA A 43 1.86 5.08 24.30
C ALA A 43 0.33 5.15 24.49
N LYS A 44 -0.28 6.35 24.35
CA LYS A 44 -1.72 6.58 24.47
C LYS A 44 -2.53 6.21 23.22
N VAL A 45 -1.91 6.02 22.05
CA VAL A 45 -2.61 5.83 20.75
C VAL A 45 -2.57 4.36 20.26
N SER A 46 -1.66 3.55 20.78
CA SER A 46 -1.36 2.15 20.37
C SER A 46 -2.51 1.14 20.57
N SER A 47 -3.60 1.49 21.27
CA SER A 47 -4.65 0.53 21.65
C SER A 47 -5.76 0.31 20.61
N LYS A 48 -5.77 1.04 19.49
CA LYS A 48 -6.84 0.93 18.47
C LYS A 48 -6.37 0.17 17.23
N SER A 49 -7.22 -0.69 16.68
CA SER A 49 -6.99 -1.42 15.42
C SER A 49 -6.65 -0.49 14.26
N THR A 50 -7.32 0.66 14.16
CA THR A 50 -7.02 1.69 13.16
C THR A 50 -5.63 2.27 13.28
N ALA A 51 -5.11 2.43 14.51
CA ALA A 51 -3.77 2.94 14.72
C ALA A 51 -2.70 1.96 14.21
N VAL A 52 -2.94 0.65 14.33
CA VAL A 52 -2.06 -0.38 13.76
C VAL A 52 -2.03 -0.31 12.24
N LEU A 53 -3.19 -0.19 11.59
CA LEU A 53 -3.25 -0.10 10.13
C LEU A 53 -2.57 1.17 9.61
N ILE A 54 -2.76 2.31 10.29
CA ILE A 54 -2.12 3.57 9.91
C ILE A 54 -0.61 3.52 10.18
N SER A 55 -0.18 2.84 11.25
CA SER A 55 1.24 2.62 11.51
C SER A 55 1.89 1.76 10.43
N SER A 56 1.22 0.69 10.00
CA SER A 56 1.68 -0.14 8.88
C SER A 56 1.70 0.62 7.55
N LEU A 57 0.76 1.55 7.34
CA LEU A 57 0.75 2.42 6.17
C LEU A 57 1.96 3.35 6.17
N ALA A 58 2.28 3.96 7.31
CA ALA A 58 3.45 4.81 7.42
C ALA A 58 4.78 4.03 7.30
N GLN A 59 4.81 2.76 7.70
CA GLN A 59 5.95 1.87 7.44
C GLN A 59 6.11 1.56 5.95
N ALA A 60 5.03 1.45 5.18
CA ALA A 60 5.10 1.25 3.73
C ALA A 60 5.83 2.42 3.04
N ASP A 61 5.67 3.64 3.55
CA ASP A 61 6.34 4.83 3.01
C ASP A 61 7.86 4.85 3.23
N ILE A 62 8.38 4.06 4.18
CA ILE A 62 9.83 3.85 4.32
C ILE A 62 10.39 3.16 3.06
N LEU A 63 9.60 2.35 2.36
CA LEU A 63 10.03 1.73 1.09
C LEU A 63 10.26 2.77 0.00
N VAL A 64 9.48 3.86 -0.02
CA VAL A 64 9.67 4.99 -0.95
C VAL A 64 10.95 5.75 -0.62
N PHE A 65 11.24 5.91 0.67
CA PHE A 65 12.51 6.50 1.10
C PHE A 65 13.68 5.63 0.64
N LEU A 66 13.56 4.32 0.86
CA LEU A 66 14.59 3.37 0.48
C LEU A 66 14.80 3.34 -1.04
N SER A 67 13.75 3.37 -1.84
CA SER A 67 13.87 3.44 -3.30
C SER A 67 14.57 4.72 -3.76
N PHE A 68 14.25 5.86 -3.13
CA PHE A 68 14.91 7.14 -3.43
C PHE A 68 16.39 7.13 -3.07
N VAL A 69 16.74 6.59 -1.90
CA VAL A 69 18.13 6.42 -1.49
C VAL A 69 18.86 5.51 -2.47
N LEU A 70 18.22 4.43 -2.92
CA LEU A 70 18.78 3.51 -3.91
C LEU A 70 19.06 4.22 -5.24
N ASP A 71 18.09 4.99 -5.76
CA ASP A 71 18.25 5.75 -7.00
C ASP A 71 19.34 6.82 -6.90
N VAL A 72 19.43 7.56 -5.78
CA VAL A 72 20.43 8.61 -5.58
C VAL A 72 21.84 8.03 -5.34
N VAL A 73 21.96 6.96 -4.57
CA VAL A 73 23.25 6.35 -4.26
C VAL A 73 23.82 5.61 -5.47
N LEU A 74 22.98 4.88 -6.22
CA LEU A 74 23.42 4.20 -7.45
C LEU A 74 23.53 5.13 -8.66
N GLY A 75 22.74 6.21 -8.73
CA GLY A 75 22.77 7.17 -9.83
C GLY A 75 23.77 8.32 -9.63
N GLY A 76 24.05 8.73 -8.39
CA GLY A 76 24.89 9.88 -8.07
C GLY A 76 26.39 9.61 -8.13
N PHE A 77 26.82 8.36 -8.08
CA PHE A 77 28.25 7.99 -8.03
C PHE A 77 28.93 7.84 -9.39
N GLY A 78 28.33 8.31 -10.49
CA GLY A 78 28.92 8.21 -11.83
C GLY A 78 29.21 6.77 -12.31
N ALA A 79 28.86 5.78 -11.49
CA ALA A 79 28.95 4.38 -11.82
C ALA A 79 27.80 4.04 -12.76
N VAL A 80 28.11 3.28 -13.81
CA VAL A 80 27.13 2.66 -14.71
C VAL A 80 25.97 2.13 -13.87
N VAL A 81 24.76 2.69 -14.09
CA VAL A 81 23.54 2.35 -13.34
C VAL A 81 23.41 0.84 -13.32
N SER A 82 23.64 0.21 -12.16
CA SER A 82 23.51 -1.24 -12.06
C SER A 82 22.05 -1.59 -12.36
N PRO A 83 21.77 -2.41 -13.39
CA PRO A 83 20.40 -2.72 -13.81
C PRO A 83 19.59 -3.31 -12.65
N VAL A 84 20.25 -4.06 -11.76
CA VAL A 84 19.68 -4.66 -10.55
C VAL A 84 19.20 -3.61 -9.54
N GLY A 85 19.96 -2.53 -9.32
CA GLY A 85 19.57 -1.48 -8.38
C GLY A 85 18.35 -0.69 -8.87
N SER A 86 18.31 -0.39 -10.17
CA SER A 86 17.17 0.30 -10.80
C SER A 86 15.90 -0.55 -10.80
N ALA A 87 16.03 -1.88 -10.93
CA ALA A 87 14.91 -2.81 -10.84
C ALA A 87 14.39 -2.88 -9.42
N LEU A 88 15.29 -3.01 -8.42
CA LEU A 88 14.92 -3.04 -7.01
C LEU A 88 14.21 -1.76 -6.56
N ALA A 89 14.66 -0.59 -7.00
CA ALA A 89 13.99 0.69 -6.71
C ALA A 89 12.55 0.73 -7.25
N ARG A 90 12.35 0.32 -8.52
CA ARG A 90 11.01 0.22 -9.14
C ARG A 90 10.11 -0.78 -8.42
N MET A 91 10.68 -1.88 -7.94
CA MET A 91 9.94 -2.89 -7.19
C MET A 91 9.50 -2.39 -5.82
N LEU A 92 10.38 -1.69 -5.09
CA LEU A 92 10.04 -1.07 -3.81
C LEU A 92 8.91 -0.03 -3.96
N LEU A 93 8.94 0.78 -5.02
CA LEU A 93 7.87 1.73 -5.33
C LEU A 93 6.54 1.02 -5.63
N THR A 94 6.58 -0.06 -6.42
CA THR A 94 5.39 -0.86 -6.76
C THR A 94 4.81 -1.53 -5.52
N ALA A 95 5.66 -2.14 -4.69
CA ALA A 95 5.30 -2.75 -3.41
C ALA A 95 4.59 -1.75 -2.50
N ASN A 96 5.16 -0.56 -2.35
CA ASN A 96 4.57 0.51 -1.57
C ASN A 96 3.20 0.94 -2.12
N ALA A 97 3.05 1.06 -3.44
CA ALA A 97 1.77 1.44 -4.05
C ALA A 97 0.67 0.41 -3.78
N HIS A 98 0.96 -0.89 -3.96
CA HIS A 98 0.02 -1.97 -3.68
C HIS A 98 -0.33 -2.02 -2.18
N LEU A 99 0.67 -2.00 -1.31
CA LEU A 99 0.49 -2.07 0.13
C LEU A 99 -0.31 -0.86 0.65
N SER A 100 0.02 0.35 0.19
CA SER A 100 -0.68 1.57 0.55
C SER A 100 -2.13 1.56 0.11
N CYS A 101 -2.42 1.08 -1.10
CA CYS A 101 -3.78 1.01 -1.63
C CYS A 101 -4.67 0.06 -0.80
N VAL A 102 -4.16 -1.13 -0.50
CA VAL A 102 -4.90 -2.13 0.30
C VAL A 102 -5.08 -1.64 1.74
N LEU A 103 -4.03 -1.10 2.37
CA LEU A 103 -4.11 -0.57 3.73
C LEU A 103 -5.08 0.60 3.86
N LEU A 104 -5.07 1.55 2.91
CA LEU A 104 -6.03 2.67 2.89
C LEU A 104 -7.47 2.16 2.80
N SER A 105 -7.71 1.14 2.00
CA SER A 105 -9.03 0.53 1.85
C SER A 105 -9.48 -0.19 3.11
N CYS A 106 -8.57 -0.90 3.79
CA CYS A 106 -8.83 -1.49 5.10
C CYS A 106 -9.21 -0.42 6.13
N VAL A 107 -8.53 0.73 6.14
CA VAL A 107 -8.86 1.85 7.04
C VAL A 107 -10.23 2.47 6.68
N ALA A 108 -10.56 2.60 5.40
CA ALA A 108 -11.87 3.09 4.95
C ALA A 108 -13.00 2.14 5.35
N VAL A 109 -12.82 0.83 5.18
CA VAL A 109 -13.77 -0.20 5.62
C VAL A 109 -13.92 -0.16 7.15
N GLU A 110 -12.84 0.00 7.89
CA GLU A 110 -12.93 0.12 9.34
C GLU A 110 -13.71 1.37 9.77
N ALA A 111 -13.46 2.52 9.12
CA ALA A 111 -14.22 3.74 9.35
C ALA A 111 -15.72 3.55 9.03
N TYR A 112 -16.03 2.87 7.93
CA TYR A 112 -17.40 2.50 7.56
C TYR A 112 -18.07 1.62 8.63
N LEU A 113 -17.39 0.56 9.09
CA LEU A 113 -17.89 -0.33 10.13
C LEU A 113 -18.14 0.40 11.45
N ILE A 114 -17.29 1.36 11.82
CA ILE A 114 -17.47 2.23 12.98
C ILE A 114 -18.74 3.09 12.83
N THR A 115 -18.96 3.67 11.66
CA THR A 115 -20.06 4.62 11.43
C THR A 115 -21.42 3.94 11.30
N PHE A 116 -21.50 2.81 10.60
CA PHE A 116 -22.79 2.17 10.25
C PHE A 116 -23.10 0.90 11.04
N LEU A 117 -22.10 0.16 11.51
CA LEU A 117 -22.27 -1.14 12.15
C LEU A 117 -21.48 -1.24 13.47
N PRO A 118 -21.62 -0.29 14.41
CA PRO A 118 -20.77 -0.22 15.60
C PRO A 118 -20.90 -1.43 16.54
N THR A 119 -22.09 -2.00 16.66
CA THR A 119 -22.38 -3.15 17.52
C THR A 119 -21.90 -4.47 16.90
N GLN A 120 -22.19 -4.67 15.61
CA GLN A 120 -21.82 -5.90 14.88
C GLN A 120 -20.33 -5.99 14.55
N SER A 121 -19.64 -4.84 14.38
CA SER A 121 -18.21 -4.83 14.04
C SER A 121 -17.26 -4.94 15.24
N ARG A 122 -17.79 -4.86 16.47
CA ARG A 122 -17.00 -4.92 17.71
C ARG A 122 -16.06 -6.14 17.82
N PRO A 123 -16.46 -7.38 17.50
CA PRO A 123 -15.56 -8.55 17.55
C PRO A 123 -14.56 -8.63 16.39
N LEU A 124 -14.76 -7.84 15.33
CA LEU A 124 -13.86 -7.79 14.17
C LEU A 124 -12.75 -6.74 14.38
N ARG A 125 -13.04 -5.66 15.11
CA ARG A 125 -12.15 -4.51 15.35
C ARG A 125 -11.17 -4.72 16.51
N THR A 126 -10.47 -5.85 16.51
CA THR A 126 -9.43 -6.10 17.51
C THR A 126 -8.04 -5.78 16.97
N VAL A 127 -7.16 -5.29 17.85
CA VAL A 127 -5.75 -5.00 17.52
C VAL A 127 -5.03 -6.26 17.03
N SER A 128 -5.38 -7.44 17.54
CA SER A 128 -4.81 -8.72 17.10
C SER A 128 -5.14 -9.01 15.63
N LYS A 129 -6.41 -8.87 15.23
CA LYS A 129 -6.83 -9.06 13.84
C LYS A 129 -6.21 -8.02 12.90
N ALA A 130 -6.12 -6.77 13.32
CA ALA A 130 -5.45 -5.72 12.54
C ALA A 130 -3.95 -6.00 12.34
N ARG A 131 -3.26 -6.49 13.37
CA ARG A 131 -1.84 -6.92 13.26
C ARG A 131 -1.69 -8.13 12.35
N LEU A 132 -2.57 -9.12 12.46
CA LEU A 132 -2.55 -10.29 11.59
C LEU A 132 -2.78 -9.87 10.13
N LEU A 133 -3.78 -9.03 9.87
CA LEU A 133 -4.08 -8.51 8.53
C LEU A 133 -2.87 -7.75 7.97
N ALA A 134 -2.26 -6.85 8.74
CA ALA A 134 -1.06 -6.13 8.31
C ALA A 134 0.08 -7.10 7.96
N ARG A 135 0.36 -8.11 8.81
CA ARG A 135 1.38 -9.14 8.52
C ARG A 135 1.09 -9.89 7.23
N VAL A 136 -0.15 -10.31 7.01
CA VAL A 136 -0.55 -11.02 5.78
C VAL A 136 -0.33 -10.14 4.55
N LEU A 137 -0.69 -8.86 4.62
CA LEU A 137 -0.46 -7.91 3.52
C LEU A 137 1.03 -7.73 3.22
N TRP A 138 1.86 -7.58 4.25
CA TRP A 138 3.31 -7.52 4.10
C TRP A 138 3.87 -8.79 3.46
N THR A 139 3.44 -9.97 3.90
CA THR A 139 3.90 -11.24 3.32
C THR A 139 3.46 -11.40 1.86
N LEU A 140 2.25 -10.96 1.52
CA LEU A 140 1.72 -11.06 0.17
C LEU A 140 2.49 -10.15 -0.79
N VAL A 141 2.75 -8.92 -0.39
CA VAL A 141 3.55 -7.97 -1.17
C VAL A 141 5.01 -8.41 -1.27
N ALA A 142 5.59 -8.96 -0.19
CA ALA A 142 6.94 -9.52 -0.25
C ALA A 142 7.03 -10.73 -1.20
N ALA A 143 6.01 -11.60 -1.21
CA ALA A 143 5.93 -12.72 -2.14
C ALA A 143 5.78 -12.24 -3.60
N GLU A 144 4.93 -11.23 -3.85
CA GLU A 144 4.83 -10.58 -5.16
C GLU A 144 6.17 -10.01 -5.62
N CYS A 145 6.91 -9.32 -4.75
CA CYS A 145 8.25 -8.83 -5.05
C CYS A 145 9.24 -9.98 -5.31
N ALA A 146 9.22 -11.04 -4.52
CA ALA A 146 10.10 -12.18 -4.73
C ALA A 146 9.88 -12.85 -6.09
N LEU A 147 8.61 -12.96 -6.52
CA LEU A 147 8.26 -13.49 -7.83
C LEU A 147 8.77 -12.60 -8.97
N PHE A 148 8.67 -11.27 -8.84
CA PHE A 148 9.20 -10.34 -9.85
C PHE A 148 10.73 -10.34 -9.92
N LEU A 149 11.43 -10.45 -8.78
CA LEU A 149 12.90 -10.59 -8.76
C LEU A 149 13.33 -11.88 -9.43
N LEU A 150 12.62 -12.97 -9.16
CA LEU A 150 12.89 -14.27 -9.76
C LEU A 150 12.66 -14.24 -11.28
N ASP A 151 11.58 -13.61 -11.75
CA ASP A 151 11.28 -13.44 -13.17
C ASP A 151 12.35 -12.62 -13.91
N GLU A 152 12.83 -11.51 -13.33
CA GLU A 152 13.94 -10.74 -13.92
C GLU A 152 15.26 -11.51 -13.92
N HIS A 153 15.61 -12.19 -12.82
CA HIS A 153 16.86 -12.95 -12.74
C HIS A 153 16.90 -14.11 -13.74
N LEU A 154 15.76 -14.79 -13.90
CA LEU A 154 15.61 -15.87 -14.88
C LEU A 154 15.60 -15.33 -16.32
N SER A 155 15.07 -14.13 -16.56
CA SER A 155 15.09 -13.47 -17.88
C SER A 155 16.49 -12.98 -18.27
N ALA A 156 17.32 -12.59 -17.29
CA ALA A 156 18.70 -12.16 -17.51
C ALA A 156 19.68 -13.32 -17.78
N GLY A 157 19.29 -14.57 -17.48
CA GLY A 157 20.13 -15.77 -17.58
C GLY A 157 20.51 -16.25 -18.99
N GLY A 158 20.03 -15.58 -20.05
CA GLY A 158 20.43 -15.85 -21.44
C GLY A 158 19.82 -17.12 -22.07
N PRO A 159 19.58 -17.13 -23.40
CA PRO A 159 18.95 -18.24 -24.10
C PRO A 159 20.00 -19.28 -24.54
N SER A 160 20.49 -20.12 -23.63
CA SER A 160 21.36 -21.27 -23.96
C SER A 160 20.78 -22.60 -23.46
N ALA A 161 19.60 -22.96 -24.02
CA ALA A 161 19.02 -24.31 -24.20
C ALA A 161 18.73 -25.19 -22.95
N PRO A 162 17.90 -26.27 -23.03
CA PRO A 162 17.02 -26.73 -24.10
C PRO A 162 15.52 -26.70 -23.73
N SER A 163 14.68 -26.69 -24.76
CA SER A 163 13.22 -26.59 -24.80
C SER A 163 12.41 -27.74 -24.16
N HIS A 164 13.02 -28.62 -23.35
CA HIS A 164 12.37 -29.81 -22.77
C HIS A 164 12.64 -30.05 -21.27
N SER A 165 13.11 -29.06 -20.52
CA SER A 165 13.37 -29.23 -19.09
C SER A 165 12.30 -28.57 -18.21
N VAL A 166 12.09 -29.16 -17.02
CA VAL A 166 11.23 -28.66 -15.94
C VAL A 166 11.46 -27.16 -15.65
N LEU A 167 12.67 -26.66 -15.90
CA LEU A 167 13.04 -25.25 -15.78
C LEU A 167 12.27 -24.34 -16.76
N GLY A 168 12.04 -24.78 -17.99
CA GLY A 168 11.24 -24.05 -18.98
C GLY A 168 9.75 -23.98 -18.63
N LEU A 169 9.21 -25.03 -17.99
CA LEU A 169 7.85 -25.04 -17.47
C LEU A 169 7.71 -24.10 -16.26
N LEU A 170 8.68 -24.13 -15.34
CA LEU A 170 8.75 -23.23 -14.19
C LEU A 170 8.84 -21.76 -14.60
N LEU A 171 9.64 -21.45 -15.63
CA LEU A 171 9.74 -20.11 -16.24
C LEU A 171 8.41 -19.62 -16.84
N ARG A 172 7.69 -20.49 -17.56
CA ARG A 172 6.37 -20.15 -18.10
C ARG A 172 5.33 -19.98 -16.99
N LEU A 173 5.39 -20.82 -15.96
CA LEU A 173 4.53 -20.73 -14.77
C LEU A 173 4.81 -19.45 -13.99
N SER A 174 6.08 -19.06 -13.78
CA SER A 174 6.44 -17.82 -13.09
C SER A 174 6.03 -16.59 -13.87
N SER A 175 6.27 -16.57 -15.19
CA SER A 175 5.91 -15.45 -16.05
C SER A 175 4.38 -15.29 -16.17
N SER A 176 3.65 -16.39 -16.34
CA SER A 176 2.18 -16.36 -16.36
C SER A 176 1.59 -15.97 -15.00
N ALA A 177 2.15 -16.45 -13.89
CA ALA A 177 1.77 -16.04 -12.54
C ALA A 177 2.04 -14.54 -12.31
N ALA A 178 3.19 -14.03 -12.76
CA ALA A 178 3.53 -12.61 -12.65
C ALA A 178 2.59 -11.72 -13.49
N ALA A 179 2.23 -12.15 -14.70
CA ALA A 179 1.26 -11.44 -15.54
C ALA A 179 -0.14 -11.44 -14.92
N LEU A 180 -0.59 -12.58 -14.41
CA LEU A 180 -1.86 -12.71 -13.70
C LEU A 180 -1.88 -11.82 -12.45
N LEU A 181 -0.81 -11.83 -11.67
CA LEU A 181 -0.67 -11.02 -10.47
C LEU A 181 -0.70 -9.51 -10.78
N ARG A 182 -0.02 -9.05 -11.85
CA ARG A 182 -0.13 -7.66 -12.33
C ARG A 182 -1.56 -7.29 -12.70
N SER A 183 -2.26 -8.16 -13.43
CA SER A 183 -3.64 -7.91 -13.84
C SER A 183 -4.59 -7.86 -12.63
N LEU A 184 -4.42 -8.77 -11.67
CA LEU A 184 -5.21 -8.81 -10.44
C LEU A 184 -4.92 -7.59 -9.57
N SER A 185 -3.66 -7.18 -9.43
CA SER A 185 -3.31 -5.97 -8.69
C SER A 185 -3.90 -4.71 -9.32
N TYR A 186 -3.88 -4.61 -10.65
CA TYR A 186 -4.51 -3.50 -11.36
C TYR A 186 -6.03 -3.45 -11.12
N ILE A 187 -6.71 -4.58 -11.30
CA ILE A 187 -8.16 -4.71 -11.05
C ILE A 187 -8.48 -4.40 -9.58
N LEU A 188 -7.68 -4.94 -8.66
CA LEU A 188 -7.83 -4.71 -7.23
C LEU A 188 -7.64 -3.22 -6.91
N GLY A 189 -6.65 -2.54 -7.49
CA GLY A 189 -6.45 -1.11 -7.34
C GLY A 189 -7.65 -0.29 -7.80
N ILE A 190 -8.25 -0.63 -8.95
CA ILE A 190 -9.48 0.03 -9.44
C ILE A 190 -10.66 -0.24 -8.49
N LEU A 191 -10.89 -1.50 -8.13
CA LEU A 191 -11.99 -1.89 -7.24
C LEU A 191 -11.87 -1.19 -5.90
N LEU A 192 -10.66 -1.16 -5.34
CA LEU A 192 -10.36 -0.49 -4.09
C LEU A 192 -10.63 1.01 -4.21
N ARG A 193 -10.25 1.68 -5.32
CA ARG A 193 -10.60 3.09 -5.57
C ARG A 193 -12.11 3.32 -5.60
N ILE A 194 -12.87 2.48 -6.29
CA ILE A 194 -14.33 2.60 -6.38
C ILE A 194 -14.98 2.41 -5.01
N VAL A 195 -14.60 1.35 -4.29
CA VAL A 195 -15.09 1.06 -2.93
C VAL A 195 -14.78 2.21 -1.99
N ASN A 196 -13.56 2.75 -2.09
CA ASN A 196 -13.10 3.90 -1.34
C ASN A 196 -13.97 5.14 -1.57
N VAL A 197 -14.18 5.53 -2.84
CA VAL A 197 -15.07 6.64 -3.20
C VAL A 197 -16.50 6.41 -2.70
N TYR A 198 -17.02 5.19 -2.86
CA TYR A 198 -18.36 4.82 -2.38
C TYR A 198 -18.50 4.94 -0.86
N ILE A 199 -17.51 4.44 -0.10
CA ILE A 199 -17.49 4.57 1.37
C ILE A 199 -17.49 6.04 1.77
N TYR A 200 -16.66 6.87 1.12
CA TYR A 200 -16.60 8.30 1.41
C TYR A 200 -17.93 9.00 1.11
N TYR A 201 -18.50 8.75 -0.07
CA TYR A 201 -19.81 9.26 -0.46
C TYR A 201 -20.87 8.87 0.57
N LYS A 202 -20.92 7.58 0.93
CA LYS A 202 -21.90 7.05 1.86
C LYS A 202 -21.75 7.65 3.25
N ILE A 203 -20.53 7.77 3.78
CA ILE A 203 -20.28 8.43 5.08
C ILE A 203 -20.78 9.89 5.03
N PHE A 204 -20.39 10.66 4.01
CA PHE A 204 -20.70 12.09 3.95
C PHE A 204 -22.21 12.37 3.77
N PHE A 205 -22.88 11.62 2.89
CA PHE A 205 -24.31 11.81 2.61
C PHE A 205 -25.23 11.21 3.67
N SER A 206 -24.87 10.08 4.28
CA SER A 206 -25.69 9.51 5.37
C SER A 206 -25.62 10.29 6.69
N LEU A 207 -24.56 11.10 6.90
CA LEU A 207 -24.45 12.00 8.06
C LEU A 207 -25.27 13.28 7.87
N SER A 208 -25.65 13.61 6.63
CA SER A 208 -26.36 14.85 6.27
C SER A 208 -27.83 14.98 6.76
N PRO A 209 -28.63 13.93 7.05
CA PRO A 209 -30.02 14.15 7.48
C PRO A 209 -30.18 14.51 8.95
N ARG A 210 -29.21 14.21 9.83
CA ARG A 210 -29.41 14.32 11.29
C ARG A 210 -29.26 15.72 11.87
N SER A 211 -28.67 16.67 11.14
CA SER A 211 -28.55 18.07 11.61
C SER A 211 -29.79 18.92 11.35
N ARG A 212 -30.76 18.44 10.54
CA ARG A 212 -31.99 19.19 10.21
C ARG A 212 -33.20 18.90 11.10
N LEU A 213 -33.06 18.03 12.11
CA LEU A 213 -34.15 17.66 13.03
C LEU A 213 -33.97 18.18 14.47
N LYS A 214 -33.01 19.07 14.72
CA LYS A 214 -32.83 19.76 16.02
C LYS A 214 -33.13 21.26 15.98
N SER A 215 -33.76 21.74 14.91
CA SER A 215 -34.33 23.08 14.84
C SER A 215 -35.78 22.96 14.42
N LYS A 216 -36.63 22.63 15.40
CA LYS A 216 -38.05 22.97 15.48
C LYS A 216 -38.46 22.85 16.94
#